data_AF-A0A7C5ZJD4-F1
#
_entry.id   AF-A0A7C5ZJD4-F1
#
_cell.length_a   1.000
_cell.length_b   1.000
_cell.length_c   1.000
_cell.angle_alpha   90.00
_cell.angle_beta   90.00
_cell.angle_gamma   90.00
#
_symmetry.space_group_name_H-M   'P 1'
#
loop_
_entity.id
_entity.type
_entity.pdbx_description
1 polymer ?
#
loop_
_entity_poly.entity_id
_entity_poly.type
_entity_poly.pdbx_seq_one_letter_code
_entity_poly.pdbx_strand_id
1 'polypeptide(L)'
;MKDRRAMVEPDAKLSIRRQCELVGVSRSGWYYEPVAESAEDLALMRRIDELHLATPFFGSRRLCQELRREGRRVNRKRVQRLMQTMGLVALAPQPPPTSERAPEHPVYPYLLRNLAVTRVNQVWAADITYLPMAHGFLYLVAILDWYSRRVLAWRVSNTLESRFCVEACPGTRSFAR
;
A
#
# COMPACT_ATOMS: atom_id res chain seq x y z
N MET A 1 11.11 -3.22 31.23
CA MET A 1 11.28 -4.66 30.91
C MET A 1 12.51 -5.26 31.62
N LYS A 2 13.62 -4.52 31.77
CA LYS A 2 14.79 -4.93 32.59
C LYS A 2 14.42 -5.22 34.05
N ASP A 3 13.57 -4.39 34.65
CA ASP A 3 13.19 -4.52 36.08
C ASP A 3 12.46 -5.83 36.39
N ARG A 4 11.63 -6.32 35.45
CA ARG A 4 10.89 -7.58 35.61
C ARG A 4 11.79 -8.82 35.50
N ARG A 5 12.88 -8.76 34.72
CA ARG A 5 13.84 -9.87 34.65
C ARG A 5 14.65 -10.02 35.94
N ALA A 6 14.91 -8.92 36.64
CA ALA A 6 15.65 -8.90 37.89
C ALA A 6 14.87 -9.50 39.08
N MET A 7 13.56 -9.72 38.95
CA MET A 7 12.70 -10.34 39.97
C MET A 7 12.70 -11.87 39.94
N VAL A 8 13.42 -12.49 38.98
CA VAL A 8 13.52 -13.95 38.84
C VAL A 8 14.84 -14.41 39.44
N GLU A 9 14.76 -15.24 40.48
CA GLU A 9 15.90 -15.73 41.26
C GLU A 9 16.15 -17.23 40.98
N PRO A 10 17.35 -17.63 40.52
CA PRO A 10 17.67 -19.02 40.22
C PRO A 10 17.56 -19.97 41.42
N ASP A 11 17.87 -19.47 42.62
CA ASP A 11 17.98 -20.26 43.85
C ASP A 11 16.72 -20.21 44.75
N ALA A 12 15.60 -19.71 44.22
CA ALA A 12 14.35 -19.64 44.99
C ALA A 12 13.64 -21.01 45.08
N LYS A 13 12.77 -21.16 46.08
CA LYS A 13 11.91 -22.35 46.26
C LYS A 13 10.99 -22.65 45.05
N LEU A 14 10.77 -21.68 44.18
CA LEU A 14 9.92 -21.80 42.98
C LEU A 14 10.79 -22.03 41.75
N SER A 15 10.35 -22.88 40.83
CA SER A 15 11.07 -23.08 39.56
C SER A 15 11.10 -21.78 38.73
N ILE A 16 12.20 -21.56 37.99
CA ILE A 16 12.37 -20.40 37.08
C ILE A 16 11.17 -20.25 36.14
N ARG A 17 10.59 -21.37 35.67
CA ARG A 17 9.37 -21.36 34.83
C ARG A 17 8.19 -20.69 35.54
N ARG A 18 7.95 -21.03 36.81
CA ARG A 18 6.83 -20.47 37.59
C ARG A 18 7.06 -19.00 37.91
N GLN A 19 8.30 -18.62 38.23
CA GLN A 19 8.67 -17.23 38.47
C GLN A 19 8.49 -16.37 37.21
N CYS A 20 8.97 -16.83 36.05
CA CYS A 20 8.76 -16.18 34.76
C CYS A 20 7.26 -15.98 34.43
N GLU A 21 6.42 -16.97 34.72
CA GLU A 21 4.97 -16.89 34.53
C GLU A 21 4.34 -15.83 35.44
N LEU A 22 4.68 -15.82 36.73
CA LEU A 22 4.16 -14.86 37.71
C LEU A 22 4.56 -13.41 37.40
N VAL A 23 5.76 -13.20 36.86
CA VAL A 23 6.30 -11.87 36.54
C VAL A 23 5.95 -11.44 35.09
N GLY A 24 5.35 -12.33 34.30
CA GLY A 24 4.95 -12.05 32.92
C GLY A 24 6.14 -11.88 31.96
N VAL A 25 7.21 -12.66 32.16
CA VAL A 25 8.41 -12.68 31.30
C VAL A 25 8.52 -14.05 30.63
N SER A 26 8.88 -14.12 29.35
CA SER A 26 9.14 -15.40 28.70
C SER A 26 10.44 -16.02 29.23
N ARG A 27 10.44 -17.32 29.50
CA ARG A 27 11.64 -18.05 29.97
C ARG A 27 12.83 -17.87 29.01
N SER A 28 12.59 -17.98 27.71
CA SER A 28 13.63 -17.76 26.69
C SER A 28 14.17 -16.32 26.70
N GLY A 29 13.31 -15.35 26.99
CA GLY A 29 13.71 -13.97 27.21
C GLY A 29 14.65 -13.84 28.41
N TRP A 30 14.36 -14.47 29.54
CA TRP A 30 15.20 -14.38 30.73
C TRP A 30 16.64 -14.83 30.49
N TYR A 31 16.85 -15.94 29.77
CA TYR A 31 18.19 -16.43 29.37
C TYR A 31 18.86 -15.61 28.27
N TYR A 32 18.12 -14.77 27.54
CA TYR A 32 18.67 -14.03 26.42
C TYR A 32 19.49 -12.83 26.89
N GLU A 33 20.81 -12.92 26.69
CA GLU A 33 21.73 -11.80 26.79
C GLU A 33 21.76 -11.01 25.47
N PRO A 34 21.55 -9.69 25.49
CA PRO A 34 21.68 -8.87 24.30
C PRO A 34 23.12 -8.90 23.78
N VAL A 35 23.31 -9.44 22.57
CA VAL A 35 24.60 -9.39 21.88
C VAL A 35 24.77 -8.00 21.28
N ALA A 36 25.93 -7.39 21.52
CA ALA A 36 26.29 -6.12 20.88
C ALA A 36 26.39 -6.30 19.36
N GLU A 37 26.01 -5.26 18.60
CA GLU A 37 26.13 -5.29 17.14
C GLU A 37 27.60 -5.42 16.73
N SER A 38 27.85 -6.18 15.66
CA SER A 38 29.20 -6.37 15.14
C SER A 38 29.80 -5.06 14.63
N ALA A 39 31.14 -4.95 14.59
CA ALA A 39 31.81 -3.77 14.02
C ALA A 39 31.39 -3.49 12.56
N GLU A 40 31.12 -4.55 11.79
CA GLU A 40 30.58 -4.44 10.43
C GLU A 40 29.17 -3.87 10.41
N ASP A 41 28.30 -4.31 11.33
CA ASP A 41 26.94 -3.79 11.43
C ASP A 41 26.96 -2.32 11.87
N LEU A 42 27.84 -1.92 12.79
CA LEU A 42 28.00 -0.52 13.18
C LEU A 42 28.46 0.36 12.00
N ALA A 43 29.41 -0.11 11.18
CA ALA A 43 29.82 0.59 9.97
C ALA A 43 28.68 0.69 8.95
N LEU A 44 27.89 -0.38 8.80
CA LEU A 44 26.72 -0.39 7.93
C LEU A 44 25.60 0.53 8.42
N MET A 45 25.36 0.57 9.73
CA MET A 45 24.40 1.47 10.38
C MET A 45 24.76 2.94 10.13
N ARG A 46 26.04 3.31 10.29
CA ARG A 46 26.51 4.67 9.96
C ARG A 46 26.23 5.03 8.50
N ARG A 47 26.53 4.11 7.57
CA ARG A 47 26.26 4.37 6.15
C ARG A 47 24.76 4.46 5.84
N ILE A 48 23.95 3.63 6.47
CA ILE A 48 22.48 3.70 6.36
C ILE A 48 21.97 5.04 6.87
N ASP A 49 22.52 5.55 7.99
CA ASP A 49 22.15 6.85 8.56
C ASP A 49 22.45 8.00 7.59
N GLU A 50 23.68 8.04 7.04
CA GLU A 50 24.08 9.02 6.03
C GLU A 50 23.16 9.00 4.80
N LEU A 51 22.85 7.80 4.28
CA LEU A 51 21.94 7.65 3.14
C LEU A 51 20.51 8.07 3.50
N HIS A 52 20.06 7.80 4.72
CA HIS A 52 18.73 8.19 5.17
C HIS A 52 18.61 9.71 5.34
N LEU A 53 19.64 10.38 5.85
CA LEU A 53 19.70 11.85 5.92
C LEU A 53 19.66 12.49 4.54
N ALA A 54 20.38 11.92 3.56
CA ALA A 54 20.36 12.41 2.19
C ALA A 54 19.04 12.08 1.46
N THR A 55 18.43 10.93 1.77
CA THR A 55 17.25 10.39 1.07
C THR A 55 16.22 9.81 2.05
N PRO A 56 15.50 10.66 2.81
CA PRO A 56 14.62 10.20 3.89
C PRO A 56 13.44 9.33 3.40
N PHE A 57 13.07 9.44 2.12
CA PHE A 57 12.02 8.65 1.48
C PHE A 57 12.48 7.26 1.02
N PHE A 58 13.76 6.91 1.17
CA PHE A 58 14.25 5.58 0.80
C PHE A 58 13.98 4.56 1.89
N GLY A 59 13.15 3.56 1.57
CA GLY A 59 13.00 2.37 2.41
C GLY A 59 14.11 1.34 2.19
N SER A 60 14.05 0.26 2.98
CA SER A 60 15.03 -0.85 2.98
C SER A 60 15.35 -1.40 1.58
N ARG A 61 14.40 -1.39 0.65
CA ARG A 61 14.60 -1.85 -0.73
C ARG A 61 15.51 -0.92 -1.53
N ARG A 62 15.28 0.41 -1.47
CA ARG A 62 16.11 1.39 -2.19
C ARG A 62 17.48 1.53 -1.53
N LEU A 63 17.53 1.60 -0.19
CA LEU A 63 18.80 1.61 0.53
C LEU A 63 19.67 0.39 0.21
N CYS A 64 19.08 -0.81 0.14
CA CYS A 64 19.82 -2.01 -0.27
C CYS A 64 20.36 -1.90 -1.72
N GLN A 65 19.68 -1.20 -2.63
CA GLN A 65 20.17 -0.98 -3.99
C GLN A 65 21.33 0.02 -4.01
N GLU A 66 21.23 1.13 -3.27
CA GLU A 66 22.32 2.10 -3.18
C GLU A 66 23.57 1.49 -2.55
N LEU A 67 23.42 0.76 -1.46
CA LEU A 67 24.53 0.02 -0.83
C LEU A 67 25.17 -0.98 -1.81
N ARG A 68 24.38 -1.61 -2.69
CA ARG A 68 24.92 -2.51 -3.73
C ARG A 68 25.64 -1.76 -4.84
N ARG A 69 25.19 -0.55 -5.21
CA ARG A 69 25.89 0.31 -6.17
C ARG A 69 27.23 0.78 -5.63
N GLU A 70 27.34 0.96 -4.32
CA GLU A 70 28.60 1.20 -3.61
C GLU A 70 29.49 -0.06 -3.47
N GLY A 71 29.11 -1.19 -4.08
CA GLY A 71 29.88 -2.44 -4.04
C GLY A 71 29.64 -3.30 -2.80
N ARG A 72 28.74 -2.91 -1.87
CA ARG A 72 28.45 -3.69 -0.66
C ARG A 72 27.42 -4.78 -0.96
N ARG A 73 27.80 -6.05 -0.81
CA ARG A 73 26.88 -7.19 -0.94
C ARG A 73 26.06 -7.39 0.34
N VAL A 74 24.97 -6.62 0.47
CA VAL A 74 24.07 -6.68 1.63
C VAL A 74 22.70 -7.27 1.27
N ASN A 75 22.14 -8.07 2.18
CA ASN A 75 20.78 -8.59 2.08
C ASN A 75 19.77 -7.55 2.59
N ARG A 76 18.64 -7.37 1.88
CA ARG A 76 17.53 -6.50 2.29
C ARG A 76 17.06 -6.78 3.72
N LYS A 77 16.99 -8.05 4.15
CA LYS A 77 16.58 -8.41 5.53
C LYS A 77 17.54 -7.84 6.58
N ARG A 78 18.84 -7.80 6.29
CA ARG A 78 19.87 -7.21 7.17
C ARG A 78 19.68 -5.69 7.25
N VAL A 79 19.50 -5.01 6.12
CA VAL A 79 19.21 -3.57 6.09
C VAL A 79 17.94 -3.24 6.87
N GLN A 80 16.86 -4.01 6.67
CA GLN A 80 15.60 -3.81 7.37
C GLN A 80 15.74 -3.97 8.89
N ARG A 81 16.44 -5.02 9.35
CA ARG A 81 16.75 -5.23 10.77
C ARG A 81 17.50 -4.02 11.35
N LEU A 82 18.56 -3.57 10.69
CA LEU A 82 19.38 -2.45 11.15
C LEU A 82 18.60 -1.14 11.19
N MET A 83 17.78 -0.85 10.17
CA MET A 83 16.88 0.31 10.19
C MET A 83 15.93 0.25 11.39
N GLN A 84 15.36 -0.92 11.69
CA GLN A 84 14.49 -1.10 12.85
C GLN A 84 15.24 -0.89 14.17
N THR A 85 16.45 -1.43 14.31
CA THR A 85 17.32 -1.21 15.48
C THR A 85 17.64 0.27 15.68
N MET A 86 17.82 1.02 14.59
CA MET A 86 18.10 2.47 14.61
C MET A 86 16.85 3.35 14.75
N GLY A 87 15.64 2.78 14.64
CA GLY A 87 14.39 3.54 14.61
C GLY A 87 14.14 4.33 13.31
N LEU A 88 14.83 3.98 12.22
CA LEU A 88 14.70 4.66 10.93
C LEU A 88 13.49 4.14 10.15
N VAL A 89 12.66 5.06 9.66
CA VAL A 89 11.47 4.77 8.84
C VAL A 89 11.49 5.66 7.61
N ALA A 90 11.18 5.08 6.44
CA ALA A 90 11.10 5.85 5.21
C ALA A 90 9.96 6.86 5.25
N LEU A 91 10.30 8.13 5.09
CA LEU A 91 9.36 9.25 4.99
C LEU A 91 8.86 9.34 3.55
N ALA A 92 7.92 8.47 3.19
CA ALA A 92 7.17 8.61 1.95
C ALA A 92 5.83 9.29 2.27
N PRO A 93 5.35 10.24 1.43
CA PRO A 93 3.97 10.66 1.52
C PRO A 93 3.11 9.41 1.34
N GLN A 94 2.31 9.10 2.36
CA GLN A 94 1.25 8.12 2.16
C GLN A 94 0.35 8.68 1.07
N PRO A 95 -0.02 7.87 0.04
CA PRO A 95 -0.98 8.35 -0.94
C PRO A 95 -2.19 8.87 -0.16
N PRO A 96 -2.70 10.08 -0.50
CA PRO A 96 -3.89 10.59 0.16
C PRO A 96 -4.95 9.50 0.06
N PRO A 97 -5.76 9.29 1.10
CA PRO A 97 -6.73 8.22 1.10
C PRO A 97 -7.80 8.53 0.05
N THR A 98 -7.53 8.16 -1.20
CA THR A 98 -8.40 8.44 -2.35
C THR A 98 -9.69 7.62 -2.26
N SER A 99 -9.71 6.65 -1.34
CA SER A 99 -10.85 5.82 -0.98
C SER A 99 -11.55 6.25 0.30
N GLU A 100 -11.03 7.24 1.04
CA GLU A 100 -11.75 7.81 2.17
C GLU A 100 -12.75 8.85 1.67
N ARG A 101 -14.02 8.51 1.87
CA ARG A 101 -15.16 9.37 1.55
C ARG A 101 -15.11 10.64 2.41
N ALA A 102 -15.35 11.80 1.81
CA ALA A 102 -15.62 13.01 2.60
C ALA A 102 -16.92 12.79 3.41
N PRO A 103 -16.95 13.11 4.71
CA PRO A 103 -18.08 12.78 5.61
C PRO A 103 -19.45 13.25 5.10
N GLU A 104 -19.47 14.35 4.33
CA GLU A 104 -20.66 15.04 3.85
C GLU A 104 -21.37 14.37 2.66
N HIS A 105 -20.69 13.50 1.90
CA HIS A 105 -21.30 12.92 0.70
C HIS A 105 -22.28 11.80 1.05
N PRO A 106 -23.54 11.76 0.61
CA PRO A 106 -24.43 10.63 0.90
C PRO A 106 -23.91 9.30 0.32
N VAL A 107 -24.07 8.20 1.07
CA VAL A 107 -23.79 6.85 0.56
C VAL A 107 -25.02 6.35 -0.17
N TYR A 108 -24.91 6.19 -1.49
CA TYR A 108 -25.97 5.59 -2.29
C TYR A 108 -25.88 4.06 -2.24
N PRO A 109 -27.01 3.35 -2.16
CA PRO A 109 -27.01 1.90 -2.20
C PRO A 109 -26.51 1.41 -3.57
N TYR A 110 -25.62 0.42 -3.57
CA TYR A 110 -25.18 -0.23 -4.80
C TYR A 110 -26.29 -1.14 -5.34
N LEU A 111 -27.11 -0.61 -6.24
CA LEU A 111 -28.31 -1.28 -6.76
C LEU A 111 -28.03 -2.56 -7.56
N LEU A 112 -26.79 -2.75 -8.02
CA LEU A 112 -26.39 -3.97 -8.75
C LEU A 112 -25.96 -5.11 -7.80
N ARG A 113 -25.98 -4.89 -6.47
CA ARG A 113 -25.64 -5.92 -5.50
C ARG A 113 -26.62 -7.09 -5.62
N ASN A 114 -26.09 -8.30 -5.81
CA ASN A 114 -26.86 -9.55 -5.97
C ASN A 114 -27.81 -9.58 -7.18
N LEU A 115 -27.68 -8.65 -8.13
CA LEU A 115 -28.46 -8.68 -9.35
C LEU A 115 -27.86 -9.70 -10.33
N ALA A 116 -28.58 -10.79 -10.59
CA ALA A 116 -28.22 -11.71 -11.66
C ALA A 116 -28.55 -11.06 -13.02
N VAL A 117 -27.54 -10.89 -13.86
CA VAL A 117 -27.69 -10.38 -15.23
C VAL A 117 -27.90 -11.57 -16.16
N THR A 118 -29.13 -11.79 -16.61
CA THR A 118 -29.53 -13.01 -17.32
C THR A 118 -29.90 -12.78 -18.79
N ARG A 119 -29.91 -11.52 -19.25
CA ARG A 119 -30.24 -11.17 -20.65
C ARG A 119 -29.50 -9.92 -21.11
N VAL A 120 -29.44 -9.77 -22.44
CA VAL A 120 -28.96 -8.56 -23.11
C VAL A 120 -29.80 -7.33 -22.75
N ASN A 121 -29.19 -6.15 -22.75
CA ASN A 121 -29.81 -4.86 -22.43
C ASN A 121 -30.45 -4.77 -21.03
N GLN A 122 -29.93 -5.54 -20.07
CA GLN A 122 -30.38 -5.47 -18.67
C GLN A 122 -29.53 -4.48 -17.85
N VAL A 123 -28.22 -4.47 -18.06
CA VAL A 123 -27.27 -3.59 -17.38
C VAL A 123 -26.25 -3.11 -18.40
N TRP A 124 -25.98 -1.81 -18.40
CA TRP A 124 -24.95 -1.20 -19.22
C TRP A 124 -23.82 -0.67 -18.33
N ALA A 125 -22.60 -0.83 -18.81
CA ALA A 125 -21.41 -0.21 -18.24
C ALA A 125 -20.95 0.91 -19.17
N ALA A 126 -20.63 2.07 -18.61
CA ALA A 126 -20.04 3.19 -19.35
C ALA A 126 -18.72 3.56 -18.67
N ASP A 127 -17.68 3.73 -19.46
CA ASP A 127 -16.37 4.16 -18.98
C ASP A 127 -15.71 5.12 -19.98
N ILE A 128 -14.84 6.00 -19.47
CA ILE A 128 -14.06 6.94 -20.28
C ILE A 128 -12.60 6.55 -20.19
N THR A 129 -11.97 6.33 -21.35
CA THR A 129 -10.55 6.00 -21.45
C THR A 129 -9.82 7.06 -22.29
N TYR A 130 -8.54 7.26 -21.96
CA TYR A 130 -7.65 8.19 -22.64
C TYR A 130 -6.94 7.49 -23.80
N LEU A 131 -7.08 8.03 -25.01
CA LEU A 131 -6.38 7.57 -26.20
C LEU A 131 -5.13 8.43 -26.44
N PRO A 132 -3.91 7.87 -26.35
CA PRO A 132 -2.68 8.62 -26.60
C PRO A 132 -2.56 9.01 -28.07
N MET A 133 -2.18 10.26 -28.32
CA MET A 133 -1.90 10.80 -29.64
C MET A 133 -0.45 11.30 -29.71
N ALA A 134 0.05 11.60 -30.92
CA ALA A 134 1.38 12.19 -31.10
C ALA A 134 1.55 13.51 -30.31
N HIS A 135 0.47 14.27 -30.16
CA HIS A 135 0.41 15.48 -29.33
C HIS A 135 -0.85 15.44 -28.46
N GLY A 136 -0.70 15.11 -27.18
CA GLY A 136 -1.80 15.06 -26.22
C GLY A 136 -2.60 13.75 -26.24
N PHE A 137 -3.87 13.84 -25.84
CA PHE A 137 -4.77 12.70 -25.68
C PHE A 137 -6.18 13.04 -26.16
N LEU A 138 -6.92 12.03 -26.62
CA LEU A 138 -8.36 12.10 -26.87
C LEU A 138 -9.12 11.30 -25.81
N TYR A 139 -10.39 11.66 -25.59
CA TYR A 139 -11.28 10.98 -24.65
C TYR A 139 -12.23 10.07 -25.43
N LEU A 140 -12.18 8.77 -25.16
CA LEU A 140 -13.11 7.79 -25.69
C LEU A 140 -14.09 7.40 -24.60
N VAL A 141 -15.38 7.60 -24.84
CA VAL A 141 -16.44 6.96 -24.04
C VAL A 141 -16.93 5.72 -24.76
N ALA A 142 -17.05 4.61 -24.03
CA ALA A 142 -17.62 3.38 -24.55
C ALA A 142 -18.73 2.88 -23.62
N ILE A 143 -19.85 2.50 -24.22
CA ILE A 143 -21.00 1.92 -23.53
C ILE A 143 -21.10 0.46 -23.94
N LEU A 144 -21.02 -0.41 -22.94
CA LEU A 144 -20.99 -1.86 -23.08
C LEU A 144 -22.24 -2.48 -22.46
N ASP A 145 -22.81 -3.47 -23.15
CA ASP A 145 -23.77 -4.37 -22.52
C ASP A 145 -23.04 -5.36 -21.60
N TRP A 146 -23.48 -5.47 -20.35
CA TRP A 146 -22.77 -6.28 -19.36
C TRP A 146 -22.91 -7.79 -19.62
N TYR A 147 -24.05 -8.22 -20.19
CA TYR A 147 -24.32 -9.63 -20.52
C TYR A 147 -23.58 -10.08 -21.79
N SER A 148 -23.81 -9.41 -22.93
CA SER A 148 -23.20 -9.81 -24.20
C SER A 148 -21.76 -9.34 -24.39
N ARG A 149 -21.26 -8.45 -23.51
CA ARG A 149 -19.93 -7.83 -23.61
C ARG A 149 -19.72 -7.06 -24.92
N ARG A 150 -20.80 -6.66 -25.59
CA ARG A 150 -20.75 -5.93 -26.86
C ARG A 150 -20.73 -4.43 -26.58
N VAL A 151 -19.96 -3.69 -27.37
CA VAL A 151 -20.02 -2.23 -27.39
C VAL A 151 -21.30 -1.82 -28.10
N LEU A 152 -22.20 -1.16 -27.38
CA LEU A 152 -23.47 -0.67 -27.90
C LEU A 152 -23.30 0.67 -28.62
N ALA A 153 -22.46 1.54 -28.05
CA ALA A 153 -22.15 2.84 -28.61
C ALA A 153 -20.81 3.34 -28.07
N TRP A 154 -20.17 4.21 -28.84
CA TRP A 154 -18.94 4.88 -28.45
C TRP A 154 -18.84 6.23 -29.14
N ARG A 155 -18.13 7.16 -28.50
CA ARG A 155 -17.78 8.46 -29.09
C ARG A 155 -16.41 8.93 -28.62
N VAL A 156 -15.79 9.77 -29.43
CA VAL A 156 -14.49 10.39 -29.11
C VAL A 156 -14.67 11.90 -29.05
N SER A 157 -13.98 12.53 -28.10
CA SER A 157 -13.91 13.98 -27.95
C SER A 157 -12.47 14.42 -27.68
N ASN A 158 -12.14 15.66 -28.02
CA ASN A 158 -10.91 16.32 -27.61
C ASN A 158 -11.01 16.98 -26.22
N THR A 159 -12.23 17.10 -25.66
CA THR A 159 -12.48 17.65 -24.32
C THR A 159 -13.24 16.65 -23.44
N LEU A 160 -12.97 16.68 -22.12
CA LEU A 160 -13.69 15.88 -21.12
C LEU A 160 -14.99 16.58 -20.70
N GLU A 161 -15.88 16.83 -21.67
CA GLU A 161 -17.20 17.44 -21.43
C GLU A 161 -18.29 16.37 -21.29
N SER A 162 -19.35 16.65 -20.54
CA SER A 162 -20.45 15.68 -20.35
C SER A 162 -21.25 15.42 -21.63
N ARG A 163 -21.27 16.39 -22.56
CA ARG A 163 -22.10 16.35 -23.77
C ARG A 163 -21.85 15.12 -24.62
N PHE A 164 -20.59 14.80 -24.94
CA PHE A 164 -20.28 13.66 -25.81
C PHE A 164 -20.64 12.31 -25.15
N CYS A 165 -20.60 12.24 -23.82
CA CYS A 165 -21.04 11.06 -23.05
C CYS A 165 -22.54 10.85 -23.15
N VAL A 166 -23.33 11.91 -23.01
CA VAL A 166 -24.80 11.86 -23.15
C VAL A 166 -25.20 11.50 -24.57
N GLU A 167 -24.51 12.06 -25.56
CA GLU A 167 -24.74 11.74 -26.97
C GLU A 167 -24.40 10.29 -27.30
N ALA A 168 -23.39 9.69 -26.67
CA ALA A 168 -23.06 8.28 -26.87
C ALA A 168 -24.14 7.33 -26.32
N CYS A 169 -24.97 7.77 -25.37
CA CYS A 169 -25.98 6.92 -24.72
C CYS A 169 -27.05 6.41 -25.70
N PRO A 170 -27.27 5.09 -25.84
CA PRO A 170 -28.34 4.57 -26.67
C PRO A 170 -29.71 5.01 -26.12
N GLY A 171 -30.48 5.77 -26.91
CA GLY A 171 -31.83 6.22 -26.56
C GLY A 171 -32.00 7.74 -26.42
N THR A 172 -30.93 8.53 -26.38
CA THR A 172 -31.00 10.02 -26.35
C THR A 172 -31.23 10.67 -27.72
N ARG A 173 -31.63 9.91 -28.75
CA ARG A 173 -32.01 10.44 -30.07
C ARG A 173 -33.39 11.12 -30.04
N SER A 174 -33.59 12.13 -29.19
CA SER A 174 -34.75 13.04 -29.28
C SER A 174 -34.60 14.41 -28.58
N PHE A 175 -33.44 14.79 -28.02
CA PHE A 175 -33.29 16.06 -27.29
C PHE A 175 -32.49 17.15 -28.02
N ALA A 176 -32.35 17.03 -29.35
CA ALA A 176 -31.84 18.12 -30.18
C ALA A 176 -32.81 18.35 -31.36
N ARG A 177 -33.85 19.14 -31.08
CA ARG A 177 -34.46 20.06 -32.04
C ARG A 177 -34.41 21.45 -31.45
#